data_AF-A0AAJ0GDX3-F1
#
_entry.id   AF-A0AAJ0GDX3-F1
#
_cell.length_a   1.000
_cell.length_b   1.000
_cell.length_c   1.000
_cell.angle_alpha   90.00
_cell.angle_beta   90.00
_cell.angle_gamma   90.00
#
_symmetry.space_group_name_H-M   'P 1'
#
loop_
_entity.id
_entity.type
_entity.pdbx_description
1 polymer ?
#
loop_
_entity_poly.entity_id
_entity_poly.type
_entity_poly.pdbx_seq_one_letter_code
_entity_poly.pdbx_strand_id
1 'polypeptide(L)'
;MPCSRDGCEIAVSDNGEAGLTTERRNNEERQQHDTDPSSDEESRYRETTDYRALESCKESLLSALEVLKSDSSFANISGINNFRDPGLIVDDKGPISLPLTRSDAHRIIAASHQAPFGRYAETIVDTSVRQTWEINSDQFRFHDHGAWQQLLSMLLPAVCDMLGISEELPNISAQLYKVLLYEKGALFKPHKDSEKVPGMFGTLVVCLPSAHEGGDIVLRHGGDMKSFSTASCQPSFAAWYADVLHEIKEVTFGYRLVLTLNLVKTTPNVGKFAIGVCTTAFIRRARPGTEVLVAARTQ
;
A
#
# COMPACT_ATOMS: atom_id res chain seq x y z
N MET A 1 -56.31 29.47 5.60
CA MET A 1 -56.41 30.89 5.23
C MET A 1 -55.04 31.36 4.75
N PRO A 2 -54.95 31.96 3.56
CA PRO A 2 -53.71 32.36 2.91
C PRO A 2 -53.46 33.89 3.00
N CYS A 3 -52.22 34.32 2.77
CA CYS A 3 -51.86 35.65 2.23
C CYS A 3 -50.48 35.48 1.56
N SER A 4 -50.40 35.47 0.22
CA SER A 4 -50.25 36.62 -0.70
C SER A 4 -48.79 37.10 -0.75
N ARG A 5 -48.07 36.76 -1.83
CA ARG A 5 -47.87 37.51 -3.09
C ARG A 5 -47.04 38.78 -2.88
N ASP A 6 -45.89 38.87 -3.55
CA ASP A 6 -45.72 39.79 -4.69
C ASP A 6 -44.42 39.50 -5.45
N GLY A 7 -44.52 39.56 -6.78
CA GLY A 7 -43.39 39.48 -7.71
C GLY A 7 -42.94 40.86 -8.16
N CYS A 8 -41.83 40.92 -8.89
CA CYS A 8 -41.51 42.04 -9.76
C CYS A 8 -40.65 41.57 -10.93
N GLU A 9 -41.10 41.90 -12.15
CA GLU A 9 -40.52 41.66 -13.47
C GLU A 9 -39.66 42.86 -13.94
N ILE A 10 -38.58 42.53 -14.66
CA ILE A 10 -38.11 43.06 -15.97
C ILE A 10 -37.79 44.56 -16.17
N ALA A 11 -36.56 44.82 -16.65
CA ALA A 11 -36.17 45.64 -17.84
C ALA A 11 -34.62 45.60 -17.93
N VAL A 12 -33.88 45.10 -18.93
CA VAL A 12 -33.75 45.36 -20.39
C VAL A 12 -33.45 46.81 -20.76
N SER A 13 -32.22 47.05 -21.26
CA SER A 13 -31.85 47.85 -22.46
C SER A 13 -30.36 48.27 -22.40
N ASP A 14 -29.73 48.75 -23.47
CA ASP A 14 -29.34 48.15 -24.75
C ASP A 14 -28.25 49.10 -25.33
N ASN A 15 -27.34 48.56 -26.15
CA ASN A 15 -26.55 49.20 -27.22
C ASN A 15 -25.54 50.35 -27.00
N GLY A 16 -24.45 50.26 -27.77
CA GLY A 16 -23.59 51.39 -28.14
C GLY A 16 -22.34 50.99 -28.95
N GLU A 17 -22.46 50.94 -30.28
CA GLU A 17 -21.44 50.60 -31.28
C GLU A 17 -20.85 51.86 -31.96
N ALA A 18 -19.73 51.67 -32.70
CA ALA A 18 -19.07 52.56 -33.70
C ALA A 18 -18.21 53.74 -33.18
N GLY A 19 -17.09 54.17 -33.77
CA GLY A 19 -16.33 53.84 -35.00
C GLY A 19 -15.45 55.05 -35.42
N LEU A 20 -14.45 54.82 -36.31
CA LEU A 20 -13.65 55.81 -37.12
C LEU A 20 -12.52 56.60 -36.38
N THR A 21 -11.33 56.94 -36.90
CA THR A 21 -10.71 56.99 -38.25
C THR A 21 -9.19 57.30 -38.20
N THR A 22 -8.43 56.71 -39.15
CA THR A 22 -7.23 57.17 -39.92
C THR A 22 -6.24 58.25 -39.42
N GLU A 23 -4.91 58.01 -39.53
CA GLU A 23 -4.03 58.57 -40.60
C GLU A 23 -2.52 58.19 -40.52
N ARG A 24 -2.03 57.73 -41.68
CA ARG A 24 -0.67 57.72 -42.30
C ARG A 24 0.52 58.46 -41.64
N ARG A 25 1.70 57.80 -41.69
CA ARG A 25 2.92 58.37 -42.28
C ARG A 25 3.94 57.30 -42.71
N ASN A 26 4.47 57.49 -43.91
CA ASN A 26 5.48 56.67 -44.59
C ASN A 26 6.87 56.81 -43.93
N ASN A 27 7.70 55.76 -44.03
CA ASN A 27 9.07 55.93 -44.50
C ASN A 27 9.59 54.64 -45.15
N GLU A 28 10.09 54.78 -46.38
CA GLU A 28 10.78 53.75 -47.16
C GLU A 28 12.26 53.76 -46.78
N GLU A 29 12.86 52.61 -46.46
CA GLU A 29 14.27 52.35 -46.75
C GLU A 29 14.47 50.90 -47.18
N ARG A 30 15.38 50.72 -48.14
CA ARG A 30 15.56 49.57 -49.03
C ARG A 30 16.48 48.50 -48.45
N GLN A 31 16.46 47.34 -49.12
CA GLN A 31 17.49 46.26 -49.17
C GLN A 31 17.46 45.34 -47.94
N GLN A 32 17.50 44.01 -48.03
CA GLN A 32 18.04 43.10 -49.04
C GLN A 32 17.26 41.79 -49.02
N HIS A 33 17.24 41.14 -50.18
CA HIS A 33 16.67 39.83 -50.43
C HIS A 33 17.70 38.77 -50.00
N ASP A 34 17.50 38.16 -48.84
CA ASP A 34 18.14 36.90 -48.46
C ASP A 34 17.05 35.95 -47.97
N THR A 35 16.58 35.11 -48.89
CA THR A 35 15.81 33.91 -48.56
C THR A 35 16.79 32.87 -48.03
N ASP A 36 16.88 32.76 -46.70
CA ASP A 36 17.52 31.64 -46.03
C ASP A 36 16.49 30.51 -45.88
N PRO A 37 16.68 29.33 -46.49
CA PRO A 37 15.79 28.21 -46.27
C PRO A 37 16.15 27.50 -44.97
N SER A 38 15.14 27.24 -44.15
CA SER A 38 15.08 26.18 -43.12
C SER A 38 15.86 26.39 -41.81
N SER A 39 15.28 27.15 -40.88
CA SER A 39 15.50 26.93 -39.43
C SER A 39 14.22 26.50 -38.69
N ASP A 40 13.04 26.63 -39.31
CA ASP A 40 11.75 26.30 -38.70
C ASP A 40 11.26 24.87 -38.98
N GLU A 41 11.90 24.17 -39.91
CA GLU A 41 11.59 22.77 -40.24
C GLU A 41 12.26 21.80 -39.25
N GLU A 42 13.46 22.12 -38.76
CA GLU A 42 14.24 21.21 -37.90
C GLU A 42 13.74 21.20 -36.44
N SER A 43 13.17 22.32 -35.95
CA SER A 43 12.51 22.40 -34.65
C SER A 43 11.16 21.67 -34.65
N ARG A 44 10.37 21.82 -35.72
CA ARG A 44 9.10 21.11 -35.91
C ARG A 44 9.29 19.60 -36.15
N TYR A 45 10.37 19.20 -36.83
CA TYR A 45 10.72 17.77 -36.98
C TYR A 45 11.23 17.13 -35.68
N ARG A 46 12.06 17.81 -34.90
CA ARG A 46 12.53 17.28 -33.60
C ARG A 46 11.38 17.10 -32.60
N GLU A 47 10.43 18.04 -32.57
CA GLU A 47 9.26 17.97 -31.68
C GLU A 47 8.30 16.83 -32.09
N THR A 48 8.05 16.64 -33.39
CA THR A 48 7.14 15.58 -33.89
C THR A 48 7.72 14.17 -33.83
N THR A 49 9.04 14.02 -33.94
CA THR A 49 9.70 12.71 -33.88
C THR A 49 9.71 12.17 -32.46
N ASP A 50 9.87 13.05 -31.45
CA ASP A 50 9.88 12.68 -30.04
C ASP A 50 8.50 12.23 -29.54
N TYR A 51 7.42 12.92 -29.97
CA TYR A 51 6.05 12.49 -29.69
C TYR A 51 5.69 11.14 -30.33
N ARG A 52 6.14 10.87 -31.56
CA ARG A 52 5.91 9.57 -32.21
C ARG A 52 6.70 8.44 -31.53
N ALA A 53 7.92 8.71 -31.11
CA ALA A 53 8.72 7.76 -30.36
C ALA A 53 8.09 7.46 -28.99
N LEU A 54 7.58 8.48 -28.30
CA LEU A 54 6.87 8.32 -27.03
C LEU A 54 5.57 7.52 -27.18
N GLU A 55 4.77 7.80 -28.21
CA GLU A 55 3.52 7.06 -28.45
C GLU A 55 3.82 5.59 -28.82
N SER A 56 4.85 5.34 -29.63
CA SER A 56 5.31 3.98 -29.94
C SER A 56 5.82 3.24 -28.69
N CYS A 57 6.53 3.94 -27.79
CA CYS A 57 6.94 3.38 -26.50
C CYS A 57 5.73 3.06 -25.61
N LYS A 58 4.72 3.93 -25.59
CA LYS A 58 3.48 3.73 -24.83
C LYS A 58 2.68 2.55 -25.37
N GLU A 59 2.54 2.41 -26.68
CA GLU A 59 1.90 1.26 -27.33
C GLU A 59 2.66 -0.03 -27.04
N SER A 60 3.98 0.00 -27.14
CA SER A 60 4.83 -1.16 -26.83
C SER A 60 4.73 -1.57 -25.36
N LEU A 61 4.70 -0.59 -24.45
CA LEU A 61 4.51 -0.84 -23.02
C LEU A 61 3.11 -1.40 -22.72
N LEU A 62 2.06 -0.82 -23.30
CA LEU A 62 0.69 -1.32 -23.15
C LEU A 62 0.57 -2.76 -23.67
N SER A 63 1.13 -3.04 -24.85
CA SER A 63 1.16 -4.39 -25.41
C SER A 63 1.93 -5.36 -24.51
N ALA A 64 3.09 -4.96 -23.98
CA ALA A 64 3.84 -5.77 -23.03
C ALA A 64 3.03 -6.03 -21.74
N LEU A 65 2.34 -5.02 -21.21
CA LEU A 65 1.47 -5.15 -20.03
C LEU A 65 0.25 -6.03 -20.29
N GLU A 66 -0.32 -5.99 -21.50
CA GLU A 66 -1.44 -6.87 -21.90
C GLU A 66 -1.02 -8.34 -21.98
N VAL A 67 0.23 -8.62 -22.38
CA VAL A 67 0.82 -9.96 -22.38
C VAL A 67 1.05 -10.47 -20.95
N LEU A 68 1.31 -9.56 -20.00
CA LEU A 68 1.52 -9.88 -18.59
C LEU A 68 0.22 -10.16 -17.82
N LYS A 69 -0.90 -10.47 -18.49
CA LYS A 69 -2.12 -10.98 -17.83
C LYS A 69 -1.81 -12.29 -17.10
N SER A 70 -1.39 -12.17 -15.86
CA SER A 70 -1.25 -13.28 -14.92
C SER A 70 -2.61 -13.62 -14.32
N ASP A 71 -2.83 -14.89 -14.01
CA ASP A 71 -3.97 -15.38 -13.21
C ASP A 71 -3.91 -14.90 -11.74
N SER A 72 -2.97 -14.01 -11.42
CA SER A 72 -2.76 -13.41 -10.13
C SER A 72 -3.95 -12.56 -9.70
N SER A 73 -4.30 -12.61 -8.42
CA SER A 73 -5.39 -11.80 -7.90
C SER A 73 -4.90 -10.62 -7.07
N PHE A 74 -5.60 -9.48 -7.16
CA PHE A 74 -5.31 -8.32 -6.32
C PHE A 74 -5.54 -8.59 -4.82
N ALA A 75 -6.34 -9.63 -4.52
CA ALA A 75 -6.58 -10.10 -3.18
C ALA A 75 -7.13 -11.54 -3.12
N ASN A 76 -6.92 -12.20 -1.99
CA ASN A 76 -7.46 -13.54 -1.73
C ASN A 76 -7.82 -13.74 -0.25
N ILE A 77 -8.73 -14.67 0.03
CA ILE A 77 -9.06 -15.19 1.36
C ILE A 77 -9.14 -16.72 1.31
N SER A 78 -8.68 -17.37 2.36
CA SER A 78 -8.93 -18.79 2.55
C SER A 78 -9.09 -19.14 4.03
N GLY A 79 -9.77 -20.25 4.29
CA GLY A 79 -9.81 -20.86 5.61
C GLY A 79 -8.45 -21.45 5.98
N ILE A 80 -8.12 -21.43 7.26
CA ILE A 80 -6.87 -22.00 7.76
C ILE A 80 -7.13 -23.43 8.25
N ASN A 81 -6.75 -24.40 7.42
CA ASN A 81 -6.82 -25.81 7.79
C ASN A 81 -5.74 -26.13 8.84
N ASN A 82 -6.06 -27.01 9.78
CA ASN A 82 -5.15 -27.44 10.86
C ASN A 82 -4.58 -26.28 11.69
N PHE A 83 -5.37 -25.21 11.89
CA PHE A 83 -4.97 -24.09 12.74
C PHE A 83 -4.59 -24.58 14.15
N ARG A 84 -3.34 -24.33 14.52
CA ARG A 84 -2.82 -24.55 15.87
C ARG A 84 -2.71 -23.19 16.55
N ASP A 85 -3.47 -23.00 17.63
CA ASP A 85 -3.45 -21.76 18.39
C ASP A 85 -2.04 -21.49 18.95
N PRO A 86 -1.37 -20.39 18.52
CA PRO A 86 -0.06 -20.03 19.05
C PRO A 86 -0.11 -19.43 20.47
N GLY A 87 -1.30 -19.21 21.03
CA GLY A 87 -1.53 -18.70 22.37
C GLY A 87 -1.19 -17.22 22.47
N LEU A 88 -2.11 -16.35 22.05
CA LEU A 88 -1.95 -14.90 22.17
C LEU A 88 -1.86 -14.50 23.65
N ILE A 89 -0.81 -13.77 24.02
CA ILE A 89 -0.63 -13.16 25.33
C ILE A 89 -0.58 -11.65 25.14
N VAL A 90 -1.51 -10.95 25.78
CA VAL A 90 -1.47 -9.49 25.91
C VAL A 90 -0.77 -9.19 27.22
N ASP A 91 0.33 -8.43 27.19
CA ASP A 91 1.33 -8.42 28.27
C ASP A 91 0.75 -8.31 29.69
N ASP A 92 0.15 -7.17 30.04
CA ASP A 92 -0.42 -6.92 31.37
C ASP A 92 -1.79 -7.59 31.61
N LYS A 93 -2.32 -8.33 30.64
CA LYS A 93 -3.63 -9.00 30.72
C LYS A 93 -3.55 -10.52 30.71
N GLY A 94 -2.38 -11.07 30.38
CA GLY A 94 -2.13 -12.50 30.31
C GLY A 94 -2.66 -13.16 29.03
N PRO A 95 -2.79 -14.51 29.05
CA PRO A 95 -3.24 -15.29 27.89
C PRO A 95 -4.69 -14.96 27.50
N ILE A 96 -4.93 -14.89 26.19
CA ILE A 96 -6.23 -14.71 25.54
C ILE A 96 -6.67 -16.06 24.95
N SER A 97 -7.87 -16.51 25.27
CA SER A 97 -8.39 -17.81 24.82
C SER A 97 -8.96 -17.70 23.40
N LEU A 98 -8.79 -18.76 22.60
CA LEU A 98 -9.47 -18.94 21.31
C LEU A 98 -10.35 -20.22 21.35
N PRO A 99 -11.60 -20.20 20.86
CA PRO A 99 -12.32 -19.03 20.36
C PRO A 99 -12.50 -17.92 21.39
N LEU A 100 -12.45 -16.67 20.93
CA LEU A 100 -12.44 -15.51 21.81
C LEU A 100 -13.68 -15.47 22.70
N THR A 101 -13.45 -15.34 24.01
CA THR A 101 -14.52 -15.15 25.00
C THR A 101 -14.83 -13.67 25.19
N ARG A 102 -16.05 -13.35 25.65
CA ARG A 102 -16.41 -11.97 26.02
C ARG A 102 -15.48 -11.38 27.09
N SER A 103 -15.09 -12.19 28.09
CA SER A 103 -14.16 -11.76 29.13
C SER A 103 -12.82 -11.34 28.53
N ASP A 104 -12.32 -12.12 27.56
CA ASP A 104 -11.04 -11.87 26.92
C ASP A 104 -11.09 -10.71 25.94
N ALA A 105 -12.22 -10.52 25.24
CA ALA A 105 -12.48 -9.32 24.48
C ALA A 105 -12.38 -8.06 25.36
N HIS A 106 -12.99 -8.06 26.55
CA HIS A 106 -12.88 -6.93 27.47
C HIS A 106 -11.45 -6.73 28.00
N ARG A 107 -10.68 -7.81 28.20
CA ARG A 107 -9.26 -7.70 28.55
C ARG A 107 -8.45 -7.03 27.45
N ILE A 108 -8.70 -7.37 26.19
CA ILE A 108 -8.10 -6.72 25.02
C ILE A 108 -8.49 -5.24 25.00
N ILE A 109 -9.79 -4.91 25.08
CA ILE A 109 -10.27 -3.52 25.12
C ILE A 109 -9.56 -2.71 26.21
N ALA A 110 -9.42 -3.28 27.41
CA ALA A 110 -8.76 -2.63 28.54
C ALA A 110 -7.23 -2.48 28.41
N ALA A 111 -6.61 -3.10 27.40
CA ALA A 111 -5.19 -2.92 27.04
C ALA A 111 -5.01 -2.07 25.77
N SER A 112 -6.09 -1.85 25.02
CA SER A 112 -6.07 -1.19 23.73
C SER A 112 -6.18 0.32 23.82
N HIS A 113 -5.70 1.00 22.77
CA HIS A 113 -6.15 2.33 22.41
C HIS A 113 -7.20 2.24 21.29
N GLN A 114 -7.97 3.32 21.09
CA GLN A 114 -8.87 3.39 19.95
C GLN A 114 -8.05 3.46 18.66
N ALA A 115 -8.42 2.64 17.67
CA ALA A 115 -7.77 2.66 16.37
C ALA A 115 -7.91 4.06 15.73
N PRO A 116 -6.82 4.67 15.23
CA PRO A 116 -6.88 5.97 14.61
C PRO A 116 -7.67 5.90 13.30
N PHE A 117 -8.55 6.89 13.08
CA PHE A 117 -9.16 7.19 11.80
C PHE A 117 -8.76 8.61 11.40
N GLY A 118 -8.20 8.80 10.20
CA GLY A 118 -7.79 10.12 9.73
C GLY A 118 -7.27 10.08 8.30
N ARG A 119 -7.83 10.96 7.45
CA ARG A 119 -7.17 11.36 6.20
C ARG A 119 -5.84 12.02 6.57
N TYR A 120 -4.81 11.77 5.78
CA TYR A 120 -3.49 12.40 5.87
C TYR A 120 -3.52 13.77 6.57
N ALA A 121 -2.76 13.88 7.66
CA ALA A 121 -2.53 15.04 8.54
C ALA A 121 -3.49 15.31 9.73
N GLU A 122 -4.73 14.81 9.77
CA GLU A 122 -5.62 15.07 10.93
C GLU A 122 -6.39 13.81 11.36
N THR A 123 -5.99 13.22 12.48
CA THR A 123 -6.69 12.07 13.09
C THR A 123 -7.90 12.59 13.87
N ILE A 124 -9.02 12.83 13.20
CA ILE A 124 -10.27 13.24 13.85
C ILE A 124 -10.90 12.02 14.53
N VAL A 125 -11.03 12.07 15.86
CA VAL A 125 -11.78 11.08 16.63
C VAL A 125 -13.26 11.41 16.70
N ASP A 126 -14.03 10.85 15.77
CA ASP A 126 -15.49 10.81 15.89
C ASP A 126 -15.89 9.66 16.82
N THR A 127 -16.22 9.99 18.06
CA THR A 127 -16.60 9.03 19.10
C THR A 127 -17.96 8.39 18.88
N SER A 128 -18.75 8.85 17.89
CA SER A 128 -20.05 8.23 17.56
C SER A 128 -19.93 6.97 16.68
N VAL A 129 -18.72 6.64 16.18
CA VAL A 129 -18.45 5.54 15.23
C VAL A 129 -17.27 4.65 15.67
N ARG A 130 -16.65 4.88 16.83
CA ARG A 130 -15.36 4.28 17.21
C ARG A 130 -15.49 3.10 18.17
N GLN A 131 -15.68 1.93 17.59
CA GLN A 131 -15.79 0.64 18.27
C GLN A 131 -14.68 -0.35 17.84
N THR A 132 -13.57 0.18 17.29
CA THR A 132 -12.38 -0.60 16.94
C THR A 132 -11.23 -0.29 17.89
N TRP A 133 -10.68 -1.35 18.48
CA TRP A 133 -9.63 -1.33 19.48
C TRP A 133 -8.34 -1.92 18.91
N GLU A 134 -7.22 -1.29 19.22
CA GLU A 134 -5.91 -1.63 18.66
C GLU A 134 -4.92 -1.95 19.77
N ILE A 135 -4.11 -2.99 19.58
CA ILE A 135 -2.92 -3.29 20.38
C ILE A 135 -1.72 -3.34 19.43
N ASN A 136 -0.67 -2.57 19.73
CA ASN A 136 0.55 -2.54 18.92
C ASN A 136 1.37 -3.84 19.07
N SER A 137 2.22 -4.15 18.08
CA SER A 137 3.02 -5.39 18.05
C SER A 137 4.02 -5.55 19.18
N ASP A 138 4.35 -4.49 19.91
CA ASP A 138 5.23 -4.49 21.08
C ASP A 138 4.49 -4.75 22.41
N GLN A 139 3.16 -4.85 22.39
CA GLN A 139 2.30 -5.04 23.59
C GLN A 139 1.65 -6.43 23.66
N PHE A 140 2.02 -7.33 22.74
CA PHE A 140 1.57 -8.71 22.75
C PHE A 140 2.65 -9.65 22.22
N ARG A 141 2.51 -10.92 22.57
CA ARG A 141 3.38 -12.00 22.10
C ARG A 141 2.59 -13.29 21.96
N PHE A 142 3.25 -14.31 21.41
CA PHE A 142 2.71 -15.66 21.35
C PHE A 142 3.42 -16.57 22.36
N HIS A 143 2.65 -17.40 23.05
CA HIS A 143 3.16 -18.38 23.99
C HIS A 143 3.98 -19.46 23.28
N ASP A 144 3.41 -20.04 22.21
CA ASP A 144 4.06 -21.03 21.36
C ASP A 144 4.60 -20.35 20.10
N HIS A 145 5.84 -19.87 20.19
CA HIS A 145 6.55 -19.30 19.05
C HIS A 145 6.69 -20.29 17.89
N GLY A 146 6.80 -21.60 18.17
CA GLY A 146 6.91 -22.63 17.13
C GLY A 146 5.63 -22.76 16.32
N ALA A 147 4.47 -22.80 16.97
CA ALA A 147 3.17 -22.79 16.32
C ALA A 147 2.95 -21.52 15.48
N TRP A 148 3.38 -20.35 15.99
CA TRP A 148 3.32 -19.10 15.22
C TRP A 148 4.19 -19.15 13.96
N GLN A 149 5.43 -19.62 14.06
CA GLN A 149 6.33 -19.74 12.90
C GLN A 149 5.80 -20.77 11.89
N GLN A 150 5.21 -21.87 12.35
CA GLN A 150 4.56 -22.86 11.48
C GLN A 150 3.37 -22.26 10.74
N LEU A 151 2.53 -21.47 11.41
CA LEU A 151 1.42 -20.76 10.78
C LEU A 151 1.92 -19.84 9.66
N LEU A 152 2.93 -19.01 9.93
CA LEU A 152 3.51 -18.13 8.91
C LEU A 152 4.17 -18.90 7.75
N SER A 153 4.88 -19.98 8.05
CA SER A 153 5.53 -20.81 7.02
C SER A 153 4.53 -21.49 6.08
N MET A 154 3.31 -21.72 6.55
CA MET A 154 2.20 -22.25 5.74
C MET A 154 1.47 -21.14 4.98
N LEU A 155 1.20 -20.00 5.62
CA LEU A 155 0.43 -18.92 5.01
C LEU A 155 1.22 -18.16 3.94
N LEU A 156 2.50 -17.86 4.18
CA LEU A 156 3.25 -16.95 3.33
C LEU A 156 3.43 -17.45 1.89
N PRO A 157 3.77 -18.73 1.63
CA PRO A 157 3.84 -19.25 0.26
C PRO A 157 2.49 -19.18 -0.44
N ALA A 158 1.41 -19.56 0.24
CA ALA A 158 0.06 -19.49 -0.31
C ALA A 158 -0.35 -18.05 -0.65
N VAL A 159 -0.03 -17.08 0.22
CA VAL A 159 -0.26 -15.66 -0.05
C VAL A 159 0.55 -15.18 -1.26
N CYS A 160 1.82 -15.58 -1.38
CA CYS A 160 2.66 -15.18 -2.50
C CYS A 160 2.11 -15.71 -3.83
N ASP A 161 1.81 -17.00 -3.90
CA ASP A 161 1.21 -17.64 -5.07
C ASP A 161 -0.12 -16.95 -5.47
N MET A 162 -1.02 -16.74 -4.50
CA MET A 162 -2.32 -16.11 -4.75
C MET A 162 -2.22 -14.66 -5.24
N LEU A 163 -1.23 -13.91 -4.77
CA LEU A 163 -0.99 -12.53 -5.19
C LEU A 163 -0.16 -12.45 -6.49
N GLY A 164 0.31 -13.58 -7.04
CA GLY A 164 1.16 -13.62 -8.24
C GLY A 164 2.59 -13.17 -7.99
N ILE A 165 3.08 -13.31 -6.76
CA ILE A 165 4.45 -12.97 -6.40
C ILE A 165 5.34 -14.16 -6.78
N SER A 166 6.20 -13.96 -7.77
CA SER A 166 7.13 -14.98 -8.26
C SER A 166 7.99 -15.55 -7.13
N GLU A 167 8.16 -16.87 -7.11
CA GLU A 167 9.08 -17.57 -6.19
C GLU A 167 10.53 -17.11 -6.38
N GLU A 168 10.86 -16.56 -7.55
CA GLU A 168 12.18 -16.00 -7.85
C GLU A 168 12.43 -14.66 -7.15
N LEU A 169 11.42 -14.01 -6.57
CA LEU A 169 11.60 -12.80 -5.77
C LEU A 169 12.18 -13.18 -4.40
N PRO A 170 13.45 -12.88 -4.12
CA PRO A 170 14.03 -13.23 -2.83
C PRO A 170 13.44 -12.35 -1.72
N ASN A 171 13.24 -12.99 -0.56
CA ASN A 171 13.05 -12.36 0.75
C ASN A 171 11.72 -11.59 0.99
N ILE A 172 10.59 -12.22 0.68
CA ILE A 172 9.29 -11.75 1.22
C ILE A 172 9.17 -12.16 2.69
N SER A 173 8.68 -11.27 3.54
CA SER A 173 8.41 -11.53 4.95
C SER A 173 7.03 -10.99 5.36
N ALA A 174 6.39 -11.66 6.31
CA ALA A 174 5.20 -11.15 6.99
C ALA A 174 5.60 -10.66 8.39
N GLN A 175 5.50 -9.36 8.63
CA GLN A 175 5.91 -8.72 9.88
C GLN A 175 4.68 -8.34 10.70
N LEU A 176 4.62 -8.80 11.96
CA LEU A 176 3.54 -8.43 12.88
C LEU A 176 3.44 -6.91 13.02
N TYR A 177 2.24 -6.38 12.85
CA TYR A 177 1.97 -4.96 13.00
C TYR A 177 1.08 -4.69 14.21
N LYS A 178 -0.10 -5.30 14.28
CA LYS A 178 -1.08 -5.02 15.35
C LYS A 178 -2.15 -6.09 15.48
N VAL A 179 -2.80 -6.11 16.64
CA VAL A 179 -4.09 -6.77 16.86
C VAL A 179 -5.19 -5.72 16.72
N LEU A 180 -6.27 -6.07 16.03
CA LEU A 180 -7.50 -5.28 15.99
C LEU A 180 -8.67 -6.08 16.54
N LEU A 181 -9.45 -5.48 17.42
CA LEU A 181 -10.71 -6.00 17.92
C LEU A 181 -11.84 -5.06 17.52
N TYR A 182 -12.81 -5.59 16.79
CA TYR A 182 -14.02 -4.90 16.39
C TYR A 182 -15.16 -5.40 17.26
N GLU A 183 -15.82 -4.51 17.99
CA GLU A 183 -17.08 -4.82 18.68
C GLU A 183 -18.30 -4.40 17.84
N LYS A 184 -19.50 -4.66 18.34
CA LYS A 184 -20.75 -4.32 17.64
C LYS A 184 -20.81 -2.84 17.24
N GLY A 185 -21.01 -2.53 15.97
CA GLY A 185 -21.05 -1.17 15.42
C GLY A 185 -19.71 -0.70 14.86
N ALA A 186 -18.63 -1.45 15.11
CA ALA A 186 -17.32 -1.15 14.58
C ALA A 186 -17.25 -1.46 13.08
N LEU A 187 -16.58 -0.58 12.34
CA LEU A 187 -16.33 -0.72 10.91
C LEU A 187 -15.03 0.01 10.54
N PHE A 188 -14.54 -0.24 9.34
CA PHE A 188 -13.47 0.56 8.76
C PHE A 188 -13.92 1.04 7.37
N LYS A 189 -14.04 2.35 7.19
CA LYS A 189 -14.50 2.92 5.92
C LYS A 189 -13.51 2.63 4.78
N PRO A 190 -13.93 2.74 3.51
CA PRO A 190 -13.05 2.54 2.36
C PRO A 190 -11.77 3.38 2.44
N HIS A 191 -10.62 2.71 2.38
CA HIS A 191 -9.29 3.32 2.40
C HIS A 191 -8.26 2.43 1.70
N LYS A 192 -7.08 2.98 1.44
CA LYS A 192 -5.91 2.24 0.97
C LYS A 192 -4.87 2.21 2.08
N ASP A 193 -4.03 1.19 2.09
CA ASP A 193 -2.94 1.13 3.05
C ASP A 193 -1.86 2.15 2.68
N SER A 194 -1.29 2.75 3.72
CA SER A 194 -0.01 3.47 3.61
C SER A 194 1.10 2.53 4.02
N GLU A 195 2.27 2.70 3.40
CA GLU A 195 3.48 1.99 3.78
C GLU A 195 3.79 2.25 5.27
N LYS A 196 3.87 1.19 6.07
CA LYS A 196 4.14 1.26 7.52
C LYS A 196 5.61 1.04 7.85
N VAL A 197 6.29 0.28 7.01
CA VAL A 197 7.71 -0.06 7.12
C VAL A 197 8.31 -0.10 5.73
N PRO A 198 9.60 0.25 5.56
CA PRO A 198 10.25 0.23 4.26
C PRO A 198 10.10 -1.11 3.53
N GLY A 199 9.64 -1.07 2.28
CA GLY A 199 9.43 -2.24 1.44
C GLY A 199 8.10 -2.94 1.68
N MET A 200 7.19 -2.38 2.48
CA MET A 200 5.83 -2.90 2.60
C MET A 200 5.09 -2.70 1.27
N PHE A 201 4.57 -3.79 0.72
CA PHE A 201 3.82 -3.78 -0.53
C PHE A 201 2.36 -4.24 -0.35
N GLY A 202 2.02 -4.79 0.81
CA GLY A 202 0.68 -5.30 1.06
C GLY A 202 0.43 -5.62 2.52
N THR A 203 -0.77 -6.13 2.77
CA THR A 203 -1.27 -6.46 4.09
C THR A 203 -1.72 -7.92 4.10
N LEU A 204 -1.39 -8.63 5.17
CA LEU A 204 -1.95 -9.93 5.51
C LEU A 204 -2.73 -9.79 6.81
N VAL A 205 -4.01 -10.15 6.79
CA VAL A 205 -4.88 -10.21 7.96
C VAL A 205 -5.19 -11.66 8.28
N VAL A 206 -4.93 -12.08 9.51
CA VAL A 206 -5.36 -13.38 10.04
C VAL A 206 -6.54 -13.15 10.97
N CYS A 207 -7.71 -13.64 10.59
CA CYS A 207 -8.91 -13.62 11.42
C CYS A 207 -8.87 -14.79 12.40
N LEU A 208 -8.79 -14.48 13.69
CA LEU A 208 -8.73 -15.46 14.75
C LEU A 208 -10.13 -15.98 15.09
N PRO A 209 -10.28 -17.23 15.59
CA PRO A 209 -11.57 -17.78 15.98
C PRO A 209 -12.28 -16.88 17.00
N SER A 210 -13.41 -16.30 16.60
CA SER A 210 -14.19 -15.40 17.43
C SER A 210 -15.63 -15.31 16.92
N ALA A 211 -16.61 -15.43 17.81
CA ALA A 211 -18.01 -15.34 17.45
C ALA A 211 -18.43 -13.90 17.13
N HIS A 212 -18.87 -13.69 15.88
CA HIS A 212 -19.36 -12.40 15.40
C HIS A 212 -20.31 -12.55 14.20
N GLU A 213 -21.09 -11.51 13.93
CA GLU A 213 -21.84 -11.32 12.68
C GLU A 213 -21.42 -10.00 12.03
N GLY A 214 -21.56 -9.90 10.71
CA GLY A 214 -21.02 -8.78 9.94
C GLY A 214 -19.49 -8.76 9.95
N GLY A 215 -18.88 -7.59 9.82
CA GLY A 215 -17.41 -7.47 9.80
C GLY A 215 -16.75 -7.94 8.50
N ASP A 216 -17.54 -8.08 7.43
CA ASP A 216 -17.06 -8.55 6.13
C ASP A 216 -15.96 -7.63 5.58
N ILE A 217 -14.94 -8.24 4.98
CA ILE A 217 -13.86 -7.53 4.28
C ILE A 217 -14.32 -7.30 2.84
N VAL A 218 -14.34 -6.05 2.37
CA VAL A 218 -14.62 -5.73 0.97
C VAL A 218 -13.40 -5.07 0.35
N LEU A 219 -12.94 -5.63 -0.75
CA LEU A 219 -11.72 -5.24 -1.47
C LEU A 219 -12.08 -4.84 -2.90
N ARG A 220 -11.51 -3.73 -3.38
CA ARG A 220 -11.79 -3.15 -4.70
C ARG A 220 -10.50 -2.71 -5.39
N HIS A 221 -10.33 -3.13 -6.62
CA HIS A 221 -9.18 -2.73 -7.46
C HIS A 221 -9.56 -2.82 -8.94
N GLY A 222 -9.18 -1.82 -9.75
CA GLY A 222 -9.38 -1.87 -11.20
C GLY A 222 -10.83 -2.01 -11.69
N GLY A 223 -11.83 -1.66 -10.88
CA GLY A 223 -13.25 -1.87 -11.18
C GLY A 223 -13.82 -3.19 -10.65
N ASP A 224 -12.96 -4.13 -10.27
CA ASP A 224 -13.36 -5.39 -9.64
C ASP A 224 -13.63 -5.21 -8.13
N MET A 225 -14.51 -6.06 -7.60
CA MET A 225 -14.86 -6.09 -6.18
C MET A 225 -14.88 -7.54 -5.69
N LYS A 226 -14.31 -7.77 -4.52
CA LYS A 226 -14.47 -9.01 -3.76
C LYS A 226 -14.98 -8.69 -2.35
N SER A 227 -15.89 -9.52 -1.85
CA SER A 227 -16.46 -9.40 -0.50
C SER A 227 -16.33 -10.74 0.20
N PHE A 228 -15.90 -10.71 1.45
CA PHE A 228 -15.61 -11.93 2.19
C PHE A 228 -16.12 -11.85 3.61
N SER A 229 -16.85 -12.88 4.02
CA SER A 229 -17.33 -13.00 5.38
C SER A 229 -16.36 -13.80 6.24
N THR A 230 -16.06 -13.26 7.43
CA THR A 230 -15.20 -13.90 8.44
C THR A 230 -15.99 -14.49 9.61
N ALA A 231 -17.33 -14.43 9.54
CA ALA A 231 -18.24 -14.74 10.63
C ALA A 231 -18.36 -16.25 10.98
N SER A 232 -17.72 -17.15 10.23
CA SER A 232 -17.86 -18.61 10.39
C SER A 232 -17.22 -19.20 11.67
N CYS A 233 -16.68 -18.36 12.56
CA CYS A 233 -15.85 -18.73 13.73
C CYS A 233 -14.59 -19.56 13.40
N GLN A 234 -14.37 -19.94 12.15
CA GLN A 234 -13.18 -20.64 11.71
C GLN A 234 -12.04 -19.63 11.46
N PRO A 235 -10.79 -20.00 11.78
CA PRO A 235 -9.66 -19.16 11.47
C PRO A 235 -9.54 -19.03 9.95
N SER A 236 -9.33 -17.81 9.49
CA SER A 236 -9.19 -17.48 8.07
C SER A 236 -8.11 -16.41 7.90
N PHE A 237 -7.63 -16.22 6.69
CA PHE A 237 -6.73 -15.11 6.38
C PHE A 237 -7.13 -14.44 5.09
N ALA A 238 -6.86 -13.15 4.97
CA ALA A 238 -6.97 -12.40 3.73
C ALA A 238 -5.69 -11.62 3.47
N ALA A 239 -5.31 -11.49 2.21
CA ALA A 239 -4.16 -10.69 1.82
C ALA A 239 -4.47 -9.84 0.59
N TRP A 240 -3.88 -8.65 0.52
CA TRP A 240 -4.06 -7.70 -0.59
C TRP A 240 -2.84 -6.77 -0.74
N TYR A 241 -2.67 -6.22 -1.94
CA TYR A 241 -1.69 -5.16 -2.20
C TYR A 241 -2.09 -3.84 -1.55
N ALA A 242 -1.11 -3.02 -1.16
CA ALA A 242 -1.34 -1.81 -0.37
C ALA A 242 -2.23 -0.77 -1.09
N ASP A 243 -2.23 -0.78 -2.42
CA ASP A 243 -3.01 0.12 -3.28
C ASP A 243 -4.45 -0.37 -3.54
N VAL A 244 -4.85 -1.53 -2.99
CA VAL A 244 -6.22 -2.04 -3.01
C VAL A 244 -7.09 -1.21 -2.06
N LEU A 245 -8.21 -0.70 -2.58
CA LEU A 245 -9.20 0.00 -1.77
C LEU A 245 -9.96 -1.04 -0.95
N HIS A 246 -9.90 -0.94 0.38
CA HIS A 246 -10.53 -1.90 1.27
C HIS A 246 -11.37 -1.23 2.36
N GLU A 247 -12.42 -1.93 2.77
CA GLU A 247 -13.29 -1.57 3.88
C GLU A 247 -13.63 -2.81 4.72
N ILE A 248 -13.92 -2.58 5.99
CA ILE A 248 -14.49 -3.58 6.89
C ILE A 248 -15.92 -3.15 7.16
N LYS A 249 -16.90 -3.99 6.81
CA LYS A 249 -18.31 -3.74 7.09
C LYS A 249 -18.57 -3.76 8.59
N GLU A 250 -19.70 -3.18 8.97
CA GLU A 250 -20.11 -3.12 10.36
C GLU A 250 -20.22 -4.52 10.97
N VAL A 251 -19.63 -4.70 12.15
CA VAL A 251 -19.88 -5.86 13.00
C VAL A 251 -21.24 -5.66 13.66
N THR A 252 -22.22 -6.52 13.39
CA THR A 252 -23.58 -6.36 13.92
C THR A 252 -23.79 -7.08 15.25
N PHE A 253 -22.94 -8.07 15.54
CA PHE A 253 -22.96 -8.86 16.76
C PHE A 253 -21.57 -9.40 17.12
N GLY A 254 -21.31 -9.60 18.41
CA GLY A 254 -20.11 -10.27 18.91
C GLY A 254 -18.84 -9.41 18.78
N TYR A 255 -17.70 -10.09 18.64
CA TYR A 255 -16.40 -9.46 18.47
C TYR A 255 -15.63 -10.10 17.32
N ARG A 256 -15.04 -9.30 16.45
CA ARG A 256 -14.14 -9.78 15.39
C ARG A 256 -12.71 -9.46 15.79
N LEU A 257 -11.88 -10.49 15.97
CA LEU A 257 -10.49 -10.38 16.37
C LEU A 257 -9.56 -10.75 15.23
N VAL A 258 -8.62 -9.86 14.91
CA VAL A 258 -7.67 -10.09 13.81
C VAL A 258 -6.24 -9.71 14.17
N LEU A 259 -5.30 -10.44 13.61
CA LEU A 259 -3.89 -10.04 13.52
C LEU A 259 -3.67 -9.36 12.17
N THR A 260 -2.99 -8.22 12.18
CA THR A 260 -2.58 -7.51 10.97
C THR A 260 -1.06 -7.60 10.83
N LEU A 261 -0.61 -7.98 9.64
CA LEU A 261 0.79 -8.10 9.29
C LEU A 261 1.10 -7.29 8.03
N ASN A 262 2.28 -6.68 8.01
CA ASN A 262 2.83 -6.06 6.81
C ASN A 262 3.49 -7.13 5.95
N LEU A 263 3.14 -7.21 4.68
CA LEU A 263 3.88 -7.98 3.69
C LEU A 263 5.00 -7.11 3.15
N VAL A 264 6.25 -7.53 3.39
CA VAL A 264 7.44 -6.71 3.18
C VAL A 264 8.42 -7.44 2.27
N LYS A 265 8.89 -6.75 1.23
CA LYS A 265 10.05 -7.16 0.45
C LYS A 265 11.30 -6.73 1.21
N THR A 266 11.99 -7.69 1.81
CA THR A 266 13.23 -7.40 2.53
C THR A 266 14.39 -7.34 1.53
N THR A 267 15.18 -6.28 1.59
CA THR A 267 16.47 -6.29 0.91
C THR A 267 17.37 -7.27 1.66
N PRO A 268 18.09 -8.17 0.97
CA PRO A 268 19.10 -8.97 1.64
C PRO A 268 20.07 -7.98 2.30
N ASN A 269 20.37 -8.23 3.57
CA ASN A 269 21.34 -7.46 4.33
C ASN A 269 22.71 -7.75 3.71
N VAL A 270 23.04 -7.10 2.59
CA VAL A 270 24.41 -7.01 2.13
C VAL A 270 25.06 -6.17 3.20
N GLY A 271 25.66 -6.84 4.19
CA GLY A 271 26.35 -6.19 5.28
C GLY A 271 27.17 -5.06 4.68
N LYS A 272 27.06 -3.86 5.25
CA LYS A 272 27.90 -2.73 4.89
C LYS A 272 29.35 -3.21 5.04
N PHE A 273 29.93 -3.78 3.99
CA PHE A 273 31.35 -3.79 3.80
C PHE A 273 31.65 -2.31 3.66
N ALA A 274 32.04 -1.71 4.78
CA ALA A 274 32.77 -0.48 4.75
C ALA A 274 33.94 -0.74 3.80
N ILE A 275 33.81 -0.29 2.56
CA ILE A 275 34.94 -0.10 1.68
C ILE A 275 35.69 1.04 2.34
N GLY A 276 36.49 0.68 3.35
CA GLY A 276 37.56 1.52 3.84
C GLY A 276 38.44 1.76 2.63
N VAL A 277 38.37 2.98 2.11
CA VAL A 277 39.32 3.49 1.12
C VAL A 277 40.68 3.44 1.81
N CYS A 278 41.38 2.32 1.65
CA CYS A 278 42.78 2.21 2.05
C CYS A 278 43.59 2.92 0.95
N THR A 279 43.71 4.24 1.11
CA THR A 279 44.64 5.04 0.35
C THR A 279 46.05 4.55 0.62
N THR A 280 46.81 4.37 -0.47
CA THR A 280 48.26 4.20 -0.57
C THR A 280 48.85 2.85 -0.15
N ALA A 281 49.27 2.06 -1.14
CA ALA A 281 50.65 1.57 -1.24
C ALA A 281 50.93 1.01 -2.64
N PHE A 282 51.93 1.61 -3.30
CA PHE A 282 52.60 1.10 -4.49
C PHE A 282 52.98 -0.38 -4.32
N ILE A 283 52.60 -1.25 -5.26
CA ILE A 283 53.25 -2.55 -5.44
C ILE A 283 53.94 -2.57 -6.80
N ARG A 284 55.27 -2.47 -6.75
CA ARG A 284 56.20 -2.78 -7.83
C ARG A 284 56.06 -4.25 -8.21
N ARG A 285 56.06 -4.52 -9.52
CA ARG A 285 56.18 -5.87 -10.10
C ARG A 285 57.41 -6.61 -9.53
N ALA A 286 57.19 -7.81 -8.99
CA ALA A 286 58.23 -8.82 -8.80
C ALA A 286 57.74 -10.19 -9.31
N ARG A 287 58.64 -10.91 -9.97
CA ARG A 287 58.41 -12.13 -10.77
C ARG A 287 58.15 -13.36 -9.88
N PRO A 288 57.48 -14.41 -10.38
CA PRO A 288 57.25 -15.63 -9.63
C PRO A 288 58.55 -16.45 -9.52
N GLY A 289 58.87 -16.92 -8.31
CA GLY A 289 59.95 -17.88 -8.07
C GLY A 289 60.62 -17.77 -6.70
N THR A 290 59.86 -17.80 -5.60
CA THR A 290 60.40 -18.21 -4.28
C THR A 290 59.27 -18.66 -3.36
N GLU A 291 59.29 -19.94 -2.97
CA GLU A 291 58.47 -20.47 -1.89
C GLU A 291 58.89 -19.84 -0.55
N VAL A 292 57.93 -19.44 0.28
CA VAL A 292 58.17 -19.24 1.71
C VAL A 292 57.05 -19.89 2.51
N LEU A 293 57.46 -20.91 3.25
CA LEU A 293 56.76 -21.64 4.30
C LEU A 293 56.12 -20.68 5.32
N VAL A 294 54.81 -20.78 5.55
CA VAL A 294 54.16 -20.10 6.69
C VAL A 294 53.96 -21.13 7.80
N ALA A 295 54.79 -21.03 8.85
CA ALA A 295 54.57 -21.72 10.11
C ALA A 295 53.50 -20.98 10.92
N ALA A 296 52.44 -21.69 11.28
CA ALA A 296 51.41 -21.21 12.20
C ALA A 296 51.99 -21.09 13.61
N ARG A 297 51.75 -19.95 14.27
CA ARG A 297 51.74 -19.87 15.73
C ARG A 297 50.48 -19.15 16.18
N THR A 298 49.73 -19.88 16.98
CA THR A 298 48.60 -19.48 17.82
C THR A 298 49.05 -18.52 18.92
N GLN A 299 48.30 -17.43 19.09
CA GLN A 299 47.63 -17.04 20.33
C GLN A 299 46.51 -16.06 19.99
#